data_AF-A0A6P1TIS5-F1
#
_entry.id   AF-A0A6P1TIS5-F1
#
_cell.length_a   1.000
_cell.length_b   1.000
_cell.length_c   1.000
_cell.angle_alpha   90.00
_cell.angle_beta   90.00
_cell.angle_gamma   90.00
#
_symmetry.space_group_name_H-M   'P 1'
#
loop_
_entity.id
_entity.type
_entity.pdbx_description
1 polymer ?
#
loop_
_entity_poly.entity_id
_entity_poly.type
_entity_poly.pdbx_seq_one_letter_code
_entity_poly.pdbx_strand_id
1 'polypeptide(L)'
;MKKLYLEGTKTMIMEDSKEVQLDYYLVEDYKSRGQDISLYGIKIVKHLDDCLETEYTDPISYSRDIVKEMVHKLWYNGVTLVTMLEIVDDLVSDYI
;
A
#
# COMPACT_ATOMS: atom_id res chain seq x y z
N MET A 1 3.81 -12.84 11.42
CA MET A 1 2.34 -12.59 11.38
C MET A 1 2.20 -11.21 10.79
N LYS A 2 1.48 -11.04 9.67
CA LYS A 2 1.33 -9.72 9.07
C LYS A 2 0.13 -9.01 9.67
N LYS A 3 0.31 -7.76 10.10
CA LYS A 3 -0.80 -6.87 10.48
C LYS A 3 -1.04 -5.89 9.34
N LEU A 4 -2.33 -5.63 9.06
CA LEU A 4 -2.77 -4.69 8.04
C LEU A 4 -3.50 -3.55 8.72
N TYR A 5 -3.13 -2.32 8.38
CA TYR A 5 -3.78 -1.11 8.86
C TYR A 5 -4.35 -0.38 7.65
N LEU A 6 -5.67 -0.25 7.56
CA LEU A 6 -6.32 0.54 6.51
C LEU A 6 -6.05 2.01 6.78
N GLU A 7 -5.37 2.66 5.85
CA GLU A 7 -4.99 4.08 5.96
C GLU A 7 -5.90 4.97 5.13
N GLY A 8 -6.53 4.44 4.07
CA GLY A 8 -7.49 5.17 3.28
C GLY A 8 -8.17 4.32 2.21
N THR A 9 -9.34 4.79 1.78
CA THR A 9 -10.10 4.21 0.66
C THR A 9 -10.34 5.30 -0.38
N LYS A 10 -10.31 4.94 -1.66
CA LYS A 10 -10.60 5.83 -2.77
C LYS A 10 -11.47 5.14 -3.80
N THR A 11 -12.60 5.74 -4.11
CA THR A 11 -13.50 5.28 -5.18
C THR A 11 -13.23 6.09 -6.44
N MET A 12 -13.14 5.42 -7.58
CA MET A 12 -12.90 6.02 -8.89
C MET A 12 -13.83 5.39 -9.93
N ILE A 13 -14.27 6.19 -10.90
CA ILE A 13 -15.07 5.73 -12.03
C ILE A 13 -14.12 5.54 -13.21
N MET A 14 -14.05 4.32 -13.74
CA MET A 14 -13.31 4.02 -14.97
C MET A 14 -14.08 4.50 -16.21
N GLU A 15 -13.40 4.56 -17.36
CA GLU A 15 -13.98 5.03 -18.64
C GLU A 15 -15.25 4.27 -19.04
N ASP A 16 -15.34 2.97 -18.69
CA ASP A 16 -16.51 2.12 -18.94
C ASP A 16 -17.67 2.35 -17.95
N SER A 17 -17.67 3.46 -17.19
CA SER A 17 -18.63 3.75 -16.10
C SER A 17 -18.64 2.72 -14.97
N LYS A 18 -17.58 1.89 -14.87
CA LYS A 18 -17.39 0.95 -13.77
C LYS A 18 -16.81 1.65 -12.56
N GLU A 19 -17.40 1.39 -11.39
CA GLU A 19 -16.87 1.87 -10.12
C GLU A 19 -15.77 0.93 -9.63
N VAL A 20 -14.62 1.50 -9.31
CA VAL A 20 -13.49 0.81 -8.71
C VAL A 20 -13.23 1.43 -7.35
N GLN A 21 -13.13 0.59 -6.32
CA GLN A 21 -12.68 1.01 -5.01
C GLN A 21 -11.25 0.51 -4.78
N LEU A 22 -10.38 1.42 -4.35
CA LEU A 22 -9.02 1.14 -3.93
C LEU A 22 -8.88 1.35 -2.43
N ASP A 23 -8.45 0.32 -1.72
CA ASP A 23 -8.09 0.39 -0.31
C ASP A 23 -6.57 0.37 -0.16
N TYR A 24 -6.03 1.31 0.60
CA TYR A 24 -4.60 1.51 0.83
C TYR A 24 -4.25 1.11 2.25
N TYR A 25 -3.35 0.16 2.39
CA TYR A 25 -2.97 -0.41 3.68
C TYR A 25 -1.47 -0.21 3.95
N LEU A 26 -1.17 0.12 5.20
CA LEU A 26 0.13 -0.08 5.79
C LEU A 26 0.25 -1.54 6.26
N VAL A 27 1.31 -2.21 5.84
CA VAL A 27 1.62 -3.58 6.22
C VAL A 27 2.72 -3.57 7.26
N GLU A 28 2.54 -4.29 8.37
CA GLU A 28 3.57 -4.54 9.36
C GLU A 28 3.89 -6.03 9.38
N ASP A 29 5.16 -6.38 9.18
CA ASP A 29 5.66 -7.75 9.24
C ASP A 29 6.74 -7.89 10.31
N TYR A 30 6.61 -8.94 11.12
CA TYR A 30 7.57 -9.27 12.18
C TYR A 30 8.58 -10.27 11.65
N LYS A 31 9.86 -9.88 11.56
CA LYS A 31 10.94 -10.72 11.01
C LYS A 31 11.11 -12.07 11.72
N SER A 32 10.74 -12.18 13.00
CA SER A 32 10.76 -13.44 13.77
C SER A 32 9.92 -13.31 15.04
N ARG A 33 9.27 -14.39 15.49
CA ARG A 33 8.61 -14.43 16.82
C ARG A 33 9.67 -14.14 17.89
N GLY A 34 9.64 -12.95 18.49
CA GLY A 34 10.53 -12.55 19.58
C GLY A 34 11.52 -11.44 19.26
N GLN A 35 11.55 -10.91 18.03
CA GLN A 35 12.27 -9.66 17.72
C GLN A 35 11.28 -8.49 17.70
N ASP A 36 11.63 -7.39 18.38
CA ASP A 36 10.86 -6.13 18.44
C ASP A 36 10.98 -5.28 17.16
N ILE A 37 11.61 -5.84 16.12
CA ILE A 37 11.89 -5.14 14.87
C ILE A 37 10.82 -5.50 13.86
N SER A 38 9.84 -4.61 13.75
CA SER A 38 8.86 -4.61 12.67
C SER A 38 9.45 -4.01 11.40
N LEU A 39 9.13 -4.63 10.27
CA LEU A 39 9.32 -4.05 8.95
C LEU A 39 7.96 -3.61 8.41
N TYR A 40 7.96 -2.49 7.69
CA TYR A 40 6.74 -1.88 7.17
C TYR A 40 6.78 -1.84 5.64
N GLY A 41 5.64 -2.12 5.02
CA GLY A 41 5.44 -2.05 3.57
C GLY A 41 4.04 -1.57 3.23
N ILE A 42 3.67 -1.67 1.97
CA ILE A 42 2.41 -1.14 1.44
C ILE A 42 1.63 -2.26 0.76
N LYS A 43 0.31 -2.20 0.89
CA LYS A 43 -0.62 -3.03 0.14
C LYS A 43 -1.72 -2.17 -0.43
N ILE A 44 -2.06 -2.38 -1.70
CA ILE A 44 -3.27 -1.83 -2.30
C ILE A 44 -4.20 -3.00 -2.64
N VAL A 45 -5.49 -2.83 -2.36
CA VAL A 45 -6.55 -3.74 -2.79
C VAL A 45 -7.47 -2.98 -3.73
N LYS A 46 -7.74 -3.55 -4.89
CA LYS A 46 -8.74 -3.08 -5.84
C LYS A 46 -9.95 -3.99 -5.80
N HIS A 47 -11.10 -3.38 -5.59
CA HIS A 47 -12.41 -4.00 -5.68
C HIS A 47 -13.05 -3.53 -6.98
N LEU A 48 -13.36 -4.47 -7.87
CA LEU A 48 -14.06 -4.22 -9.12
C LEU A 48 -15.08 -5.33 -9.34
N ASP A 49 -16.37 -4.98 -9.30
CA ASP A 49 -17.46 -5.96 -9.39
C ASP A 49 -17.25 -7.11 -8.38
N ASP A 50 -17.11 -8.35 -8.85
CA ASP A 50 -16.81 -9.54 -8.02
C ASP A 50 -15.31 -9.92 -7.99
N CYS A 51 -14.46 -9.11 -8.63
CA CYS A 51 -13.01 -9.33 -8.70
C CYS A 51 -12.27 -8.51 -7.65
N LEU A 52 -11.35 -9.16 -6.94
CA LEU A 52 -10.47 -8.54 -5.97
C LEU A 52 -9.02 -8.73 -6.42
N GLU A 53 -8.39 -7.64 -6.80
CA GLU A 53 -6.97 -7.61 -7.17
C GLU A 53 -6.18 -7.00 -6.02
N THR A 54 -5.02 -7.56 -5.70
CA THR A 54 -4.20 -7.08 -4.58
C THR A 54 -2.74 -7.13 -4.96
N GLU A 55 -2.03 -6.06 -4.61
CA GLU A 55 -0.59 -5.96 -4.81
C GLU A 55 0.07 -5.59 -3.48
N TYR A 56 1.28 -6.08 -3.28
CA TYR A 56 2.08 -5.84 -2.08
C TYR A 56 3.48 -5.41 -2.50
N THR A 57 4.04 -4.46 -1.76
CA THR A 57 5.47 -4.19 -1.83
C THR A 57 6.24 -5.18 -0.97
N ASP A 58 7.52 -5.38 -1.29
CA ASP A 58 8.46 -5.84 -0.28
C ASP A 58 8.53 -4.84 0.89
N PRO A 59 9.01 -5.25 2.08
CA PRO A 59 9.12 -4.32 3.18
C PRO A 59 10.11 -3.19 2.87
N ILE A 60 9.63 -1.96 3.02
CA ILE A 60 10.30 -0.73 2.59
C ILE A 60 11.22 -0.21 3.68
N SER A 61 10.75 -0.12 4.93
CA SER A 61 11.49 0.52 6.02
C SER A 61 11.14 -0.06 7.39
N TYR A 62 12.03 0.16 8.35
CA TYR A 62 11.78 -0.09 9.77
C TYR A 62 10.96 1.03 10.43
N SER A 63 10.84 2.19 9.78
CA SER A 63 10.05 3.31 10.29
C SER A 63 8.60 3.22 9.81
N ARG A 64 7.69 3.00 10.77
CA ARG A 64 6.25 3.01 10.52
C ARG A 64 5.80 4.32 9.88
N ASP A 65 6.27 5.44 10.42
CA ASP A 65 5.79 6.77 10.05
C ASP A 65 6.19 7.14 8.63
N ILE A 66 7.40 6.77 8.20
CA ILE A 66 7.87 6.98 6.81
C ILE A 66 6.98 6.21 5.84
N VAL A 67 6.75 4.91 6.09
CA VAL A 67 5.92 4.10 5.19
C VAL A 67 4.47 4.57 5.21
N LYS A 68 3.96 4.98 6.37
CA LYS A 68 2.61 5.56 6.49
C LYS A 68 2.46 6.83 5.65
N GLU A 69 3.45 7.72 5.68
CA GLU A 69 3.44 8.92 4.84
C GLU A 69 3.45 8.57 3.35
N MET A 70 4.22 7.55 2.94
CA MET A 70 4.19 7.02 1.58
C MET A 70 2.79 6.51 1.21
N VAL A 71 2.14 5.70 2.07
CA VAL A 71 0.77 5.21 1.85
C VAL A 71 -0.20 6.38 1.64
N HIS A 72 -0.10 7.44 2.45
CA HIS A 72 -0.95 8.62 2.32
C HIS A 72 -0.70 9.37 1.02
N LYS A 73 0.54 9.48 0.56
CA LYS A 73 0.88 10.06 -0.75
C LYS A 73 0.27 9.25 -1.89
N LEU A 74 0.34 7.92 -1.85
CA LEU A 74 -0.26 7.04 -2.86
C LEU A 74 -1.79 7.18 -2.90
N TRP A 75 -2.41 7.18 -1.71
CA TRP A 75 -3.86 7.36 -1.57
C TRP A 75 -4.32 8.72 -2.10
N TYR A 76 -3.66 9.81 -1.69
CA TYR A 76 -3.99 11.15 -2.15
C TYR A 76 -3.97 11.25 -3.67
N ASN A 77 -2.92 10.71 -4.30
CA ASN A 77 -2.75 10.72 -5.76
C ASN A 77 -3.61 9.68 -6.50
N GLY A 78 -4.28 8.76 -5.79
CA GLY A 78 -5.10 7.71 -6.41
C GLY A 78 -4.29 6.70 -7.21
N VAL A 79 -3.10 6.40 -6.72
CA VAL A 79 -2.20 5.41 -7.35
C VAL A 79 -2.88 4.05 -7.41
N THR A 80 -2.80 3.41 -8.56
CA THR A 80 -3.38 2.08 -8.80
C THR A 80 -2.34 0.97 -8.56
N LEU A 81 -2.80 -0.28 -8.48
CA LEU A 81 -1.96 -1.46 -8.24
C LEU A 81 -0.69 -1.51 -9.11
N VAL A 82 -0.84 -1.33 -10.43
CA VAL A 82 0.26 -1.45 -11.40
C VAL A 82 1.31 -0.35 -11.18
N THR A 83 0.85 0.88 -10.97
CA THR A 83 1.70 2.05 -10.76
C THR A 83 2.33 2.10 -9.37
N MET A 84 1.88 1.26 -8.44
CA MET A 84 2.37 1.29 -7.05
C MET A 84 3.84 0.90 -6.97
N LEU A 85 4.24 -0.20 -7.61
CA LEU A 85 5.62 -0.71 -7.50
C LEU A 85 6.62 0.27 -8.09
N GLU A 86 6.30 0.86 -9.24
CA GLU A 86 7.13 1.87 -9.91
C GLU A 86 7.32 3.11 -9.02
N ILE A 87 6.24 3.63 -8.43
CA ILE A 87 6.30 4.82 -7.58
C ILE A 87 7.00 4.54 -6.26
N VAL A 88 6.81 3.35 -5.68
CA VAL A 88 7.45 2.99 -4.42
C VAL A 88 8.95 2.91 -4.59
N ASP A 89 9.47 2.30 -5.65
CA ASP A 89 10.91 2.24 -5.91
C ASP A 89 11.52 3.65 -6.01
N ASP A 90 10.85 4.58 -6.71
CA ASP A 90 11.27 5.98 -6.78
C ASP A 90 11.22 6.66 -5.41
N LEU A 91 10.14 6.47 -4.64
CA LEU A 91 9.98 7.05 -3.31
C LEU A 91 11.02 6.51 -2.33
N VAL A 92 11.42 5.24 -2.40
CA VAL A 92 12.45 4.69 -1.52
C VAL A 92 13.79 5.39 -1.73
N SER A 93 14.15 5.71 -2.99
CA SER A 93 15.40 6.40 -3.29
C SER A 93 15.53 7.78 -2.61
N ASP A 94 14.41 8.44 -2.27
CA ASP A 94 14.41 9.75 -1.62
C ASP A 94 14.65 9.68 -0.08
N TYR A 95 14.55 8.50 0.54
CA TYR A 95 14.72 8.32 2.00
C TYR A 95 15.99 7.54 2.40
N ILE A 96 16.86 7.18 1.45
CA ILE A 96 18.15 6.49 1.69
C ILE A 96 19.33 7.44 1.53
#